data_AF-A0A1G6IN81-F1
#
_entry.id   AF-A0A1G6IN81-F1
#
_cell.length_a   1.000
_cell.length_b   1.000
_cell.length_c   1.000
_cell.angle_alpha   90.00
_cell.angle_beta   90.00
_cell.angle_gamma   90.00
#
_symmetry.space_group_name_H-M   'P 1'
#
loop_
_entity.id
_entity.type
_entity.pdbx_description
1 polymer ?
#
loop_
_entity_poly.entity_id
_entity_poly.type
_entity_poly.pdbx_seq_one_letter_code
_entity_poly.pdbx_strand_id
1 'polypeptide(L)'
;MYDWLIEIEEQKYPAPTINEDFYIEKVSPVSSNASLSPICQLFSGMDVILEEDVYTSFPITNDITLNIVKNELIPHYNDVKQVYINNELHEIFMIGLKEESKQTLKELLTNGIYPVVPDLYRSCSFNRIVGRRTLKYYSVLFDCIDPMFLKETQEIAYFLKHSFFEKEDCISLVPTGWILEDSLKESITLRSFCTFANKIVLVVDESNQEVISLNIYG
;
A
#
# COMPACT_ATOMS: atom_id res chain seq x y z
N MET A 1 -25.74 -9.84 -6.00
CA MET A 1 -24.64 -10.34 -5.14
C MET A 1 -23.60 -10.89 -6.09
N TYR A 2 -22.35 -10.43 -5.98
CA TYR A 2 -21.26 -10.83 -6.86
C TYR A 2 -20.83 -12.26 -6.53
N ASP A 3 -20.65 -13.10 -7.54
CA ASP A 3 -20.29 -14.52 -7.38
C ASP A 3 -18.85 -14.72 -6.89
N TRP A 4 -17.99 -13.72 -7.06
CA TRP A 4 -16.60 -13.70 -6.65
C TRP A 4 -16.35 -13.06 -5.26
N LEU A 5 -17.42 -12.72 -4.52
CA LEU A 5 -17.33 -12.06 -3.21
C LEU A 5 -18.21 -12.73 -2.15
N ILE A 6 -17.72 -12.75 -0.91
CA ILE A 6 -18.49 -13.10 0.28
C ILE A 6 -18.51 -11.90 1.23
N GLU A 7 -19.70 -11.44 1.61
CA GLU A 7 -19.83 -10.41 2.66
C GLU A 7 -19.41 -10.99 4.01
N ILE A 8 -18.57 -10.25 4.74
CA ILE A 8 -18.04 -10.64 6.05
C ILE A 8 -18.23 -9.53 7.07
N GLU A 9 -18.10 -9.85 8.35
CA GLU A 9 -18.07 -8.85 9.41
C GLU A 9 -16.73 -8.08 9.42
N GLU A 10 -16.76 -6.87 9.96
CA GLU A 10 -15.56 -6.09 10.23
C GLU A 10 -14.62 -6.86 11.18
N GLN A 11 -13.35 -6.97 10.78
CA GLN A 11 -12.31 -7.51 11.63
C GLN A 11 -11.91 -6.45 12.68
N LYS A 12 -12.12 -6.78 13.96
CA LYS A 12 -11.75 -5.90 15.07
C LYS A 12 -10.31 -6.16 15.48
N TYR A 13 -9.49 -5.12 15.44
CA TYR A 13 -8.11 -5.17 15.94
C TYR A 13 -8.07 -4.82 17.43
N PRO A 14 -7.24 -5.52 18.23
CA PRO A 14 -7.05 -5.18 19.63
C PRO A 14 -6.44 -3.78 19.75
N ALA A 15 -6.88 -3.02 20.76
CA ALA A 15 -6.26 -1.73 21.06
C ALA A 15 -4.80 -1.97 21.53
N PRO A 16 -3.83 -1.18 21.03
CA PRO A 16 -2.45 -1.30 21.49
C PRO A 16 -2.37 -1.01 23.00
N THR A 17 -1.55 -1.78 23.70
CA THR A 17 -1.29 -1.58 25.13
C THR A 17 -0.14 -0.59 25.28
N ILE A 18 -0.41 0.56 25.90
CA ILE A 18 0.54 1.67 25.96
C ILE A 18 1.33 1.56 27.26
N ASN A 19 2.51 0.95 27.22
CA ASN A 19 3.52 1.10 28.28
C ASN A 19 4.93 0.76 27.76
N GLU A 20 5.40 1.48 26.74
CA GLU A 20 6.71 1.23 26.11
C GLU A 20 7.48 2.55 25.96
N ASP A 21 8.81 2.48 26.05
CA ASP A 21 9.69 3.64 25.87
C ASP A 21 9.75 4.00 24.39
N PHE A 22 9.27 5.19 24.03
CA PHE A 22 9.08 5.65 22.65
C PHE A 22 9.94 6.87 22.33
N TYR A 23 10.66 6.84 21.21
CA TYR A 23 11.31 8.03 20.66
C TYR A 23 11.40 8.00 19.13
N ILE A 24 11.60 9.19 18.54
CA ILE A 24 11.70 9.39 17.10
C ILE A 24 13.02 10.06 16.77
N GLU A 25 13.74 9.53 15.79
CA GLU A 25 14.95 10.15 15.25
C GLU A 25 14.73 10.60 13.81
N LYS A 26 15.26 11.78 13.46
CA LYS A 26 15.25 12.27 12.08
C LYS A 26 16.50 11.78 11.35
N VAL A 27 16.31 11.20 10.17
CA VAL A 27 17.41 10.77 9.30
C VAL A 27 17.83 11.94 8.40
N SER A 28 19.12 12.09 8.20
CA SER A 28 19.64 13.11 7.28
C SER A 28 19.32 12.74 5.82
N PRO A 29 18.98 13.72 4.96
CA PRO A 29 18.72 13.47 3.56
C PRO A 29 19.91 12.78 2.89
N VAL A 30 19.62 11.74 2.10
CA VAL A 30 20.60 11.03 1.26
C VAL A 30 20.41 11.49 -0.19
N SER A 31 21.44 11.46 -1.03
CA SER A 31 21.29 11.70 -2.47
C SER A 31 20.33 10.68 -3.10
N SER A 32 19.47 11.12 -4.03
CA SER A 32 18.57 10.19 -4.73
C SER A 32 19.35 9.27 -5.67
N ASN A 33 18.85 8.04 -5.80
CA ASN A 33 19.20 7.16 -6.91
C ASN A 33 18.32 7.49 -8.12
N ALA A 34 18.77 7.16 -9.32
CA ALA A 34 18.05 7.51 -10.56
C ALA A 34 16.87 6.57 -10.88
N SER A 35 16.83 5.35 -10.33
CA SER A 35 15.82 4.34 -10.65
C SER A 35 14.85 4.12 -9.50
N LEU A 36 13.55 4.14 -9.78
CA LEU A 36 12.49 3.77 -8.83
C LEU A 36 12.19 2.28 -8.94
N SER A 37 12.40 1.53 -7.85
CA SER A 37 12.03 0.11 -7.80
C SER A 37 10.52 -0.09 -7.84
N PRO A 38 10.00 -1.29 -8.14
CA PRO A 38 8.56 -1.55 -8.09
C PRO A 38 7.94 -1.26 -6.72
N ILE A 39 8.67 -1.51 -5.64
CA ILE A 39 8.26 -1.18 -4.27
C ILE A 39 8.09 0.33 -4.15
N CYS A 40 9.09 1.10 -4.56
CA CYS A 40 8.98 2.56 -4.55
C CYS A 40 7.83 3.05 -5.45
N GLN A 41 7.65 2.49 -6.64
CA GLN A 41 6.54 2.85 -7.54
C GLN A 41 5.17 2.60 -6.90
N LEU A 42 4.98 1.47 -6.21
CA LEU A 42 3.73 1.15 -5.52
C LEU A 42 3.39 2.17 -4.43
N PHE A 43 4.35 2.47 -3.56
CA PHE A 43 4.11 3.33 -2.39
C PHE A 43 4.15 4.83 -2.70
N SER A 44 4.88 5.26 -3.73
CA SER A 44 4.95 6.66 -4.15
C SER A 44 3.98 7.05 -5.27
N GLY A 45 3.28 6.06 -5.86
CA GLY A 45 2.28 6.30 -6.92
C GLY A 45 1.21 7.30 -6.50
N MET A 46 0.78 7.20 -5.24
CA MET A 46 -0.23 8.07 -4.66
C MET A 46 0.24 9.54 -4.59
N ASP A 47 1.51 9.79 -4.23
CA ASP A 47 2.05 11.16 -4.14
C ASP A 47 1.96 11.92 -5.48
N VAL A 48 2.14 11.20 -6.59
CA VAL A 48 2.13 11.80 -7.93
C VAL A 48 0.74 11.85 -8.54
N ILE A 49 -0.08 10.82 -8.34
CA ILE A 49 -1.43 10.76 -8.94
C ILE A 49 -2.41 11.70 -8.23
N LEU A 50 -2.25 11.88 -6.90
CA LEU A 50 -3.08 12.79 -6.12
C LEU A 50 -2.49 14.20 -6.02
N GLU A 51 -1.22 14.40 -6.41
CA GLU A 51 -0.49 15.65 -6.25
C GLU A 51 -0.46 16.16 -4.79
N GLU A 52 -0.47 15.23 -3.83
CA GLU A 52 -0.38 15.50 -2.39
C GLU A 52 0.82 14.78 -1.79
N ASP A 53 1.48 15.37 -0.80
CA ASP A 53 2.50 14.64 -0.05
C ASP A 53 1.82 13.63 0.88
N VAL A 54 2.03 12.35 0.61
CA VAL A 54 1.42 11.25 1.35
C VAL A 54 2.37 10.76 2.41
N TYR A 55 1.84 10.56 3.62
CA TYR A 55 2.57 9.88 4.68
C TYR A 55 2.61 8.39 4.39
N THR A 56 3.80 7.83 4.26
CA THR A 56 4.00 6.38 4.17
C THR A 56 4.85 5.89 5.32
N SER A 57 4.49 4.71 5.82
CA SER A 57 5.10 4.12 6.99
C SER A 57 5.41 2.65 6.73
N PHE A 58 6.59 2.23 7.15
CA PHE A 58 7.12 0.91 6.82
C PHE A 58 7.57 0.21 8.10
N PRO A 59 6.90 -0.89 8.49
CA PRO A 59 7.31 -1.66 9.64
C PRO A 59 8.68 -2.30 9.38
N ILE A 60 9.60 -2.16 10.33
CA ILE A 60 10.92 -2.78 10.25
C ILE A 60 10.95 -3.98 11.19
N THR A 61 10.88 -5.18 10.64
CA THR A 61 10.86 -6.44 11.42
C THR A 61 12.20 -7.18 11.37
N ASN A 62 13.04 -6.90 10.38
CA ASN A 62 14.31 -7.57 10.16
C ASN A 62 15.25 -6.74 9.25
N ASP A 63 16.50 -7.19 9.11
CA ASP A 63 17.52 -6.55 8.28
C ASP A 63 17.18 -6.53 6.79
N ILE A 64 16.40 -7.50 6.29
CA ILE A 64 16.00 -7.56 4.88
C ILE A 64 15.14 -6.33 4.56
N THR A 65 14.11 -6.10 5.37
CA THR A 65 13.20 -4.96 5.23
C THR A 65 13.92 -3.64 5.45
N LEU A 66 14.79 -3.55 6.46
CA LEU A 66 15.60 -2.35 6.67
C LEU A 66 16.46 -2.03 5.44
N ASN A 67 17.10 -3.04 4.84
CA ASN A 67 17.94 -2.83 3.66
C ASN A 67 17.14 -2.39 2.43
N ILE A 68 15.95 -2.97 2.21
CA ILE A 68 15.06 -2.54 1.10
C ILE A 68 14.63 -1.09 1.33
N VAL A 69 14.07 -0.76 2.49
CA VAL A 69 13.60 0.60 2.79
C VAL A 69 14.74 1.62 2.66
N LYS A 70 15.92 1.29 3.19
CA LYS A 70 17.08 2.18 3.16
C LYS A 70 17.64 2.44 1.77
N ASN A 71 17.64 1.44 0.90
CA ASN A 71 18.28 1.55 -0.42
C ASN A 71 17.29 1.94 -1.53
N GLU A 72 16.02 1.59 -1.39
CA GLU A 72 15.01 1.73 -2.44
C GLU A 72 13.95 2.79 -2.15
N LEU A 73 13.73 3.18 -0.89
CA LEU A 73 12.69 4.16 -0.52
C LEU A 73 13.29 5.46 0.03
N ILE A 74 14.10 5.39 1.09
CA ILE A 74 14.70 6.56 1.76
C ILE A 74 15.35 7.56 0.79
N PRO A 75 16.10 7.15 -0.25
CA PRO A 75 16.74 8.09 -1.18
C PRO A 75 15.75 9.00 -1.91
N HIS A 76 14.47 8.64 -1.99
CA HIS A 76 13.44 9.34 -2.76
C HIS A 76 12.62 10.33 -1.92
N TYR A 77 12.80 10.40 -0.60
CA TYR A 77 12.00 11.26 0.29
C TYR A 77 12.85 12.35 0.98
N ASN A 78 12.21 13.48 1.27
CA ASN A 78 12.84 14.63 1.92
C ASN A 78 12.85 14.54 3.45
N ASP A 79 11.75 14.09 4.06
CA ASP A 79 11.63 13.94 5.50
C ASP A 79 11.48 12.46 5.86
N VAL A 80 12.50 11.92 6.52
CA VAL A 80 12.58 10.52 6.92
C VAL A 80 12.78 10.46 8.43
N LYS A 81 11.92 9.71 9.11
CA LYS A 81 11.94 9.53 10.56
C LYS A 81 11.96 8.06 10.92
N GLN A 82 12.78 7.69 11.88
CA GLN A 82 12.86 6.36 12.44
C GLN A 82 12.16 6.36 13.80
N VAL A 83 11.27 5.41 14.01
CA VAL A 83 10.55 5.25 15.27
C VAL A 83 11.10 4.05 16.02
N TYR A 84 11.49 4.32 17.25
CA TYR A 84 12.06 3.35 18.16
C TYR A 84 11.10 3.11 19.32
N ILE A 85 10.93 1.84 19.65
CA ILE A 85 10.17 1.37 20.81
C ILE A 85 11.09 0.41 21.57
N ASN A 86 11.27 0.63 22.87
CA ASN A 86 12.19 -0.16 23.70
C ASN A 86 13.63 -0.25 23.11
N ASN A 87 14.10 0.82 22.47
CA ASN A 87 15.39 0.93 21.75
C ASN A 87 15.53 0.04 20.50
N GLU A 88 14.45 -0.58 20.03
CA GLU A 88 14.43 -1.33 18.76
C GLU A 88 13.77 -0.47 17.68
N LEU A 89 14.30 -0.54 16.45
CA LEU A 89 13.71 0.17 15.31
C LEU A 89 12.43 -0.55 14.87
N HIS A 90 11.28 0.08 15.11
CA HIS A 90 9.98 -0.52 14.80
C HIS A 90 9.45 -0.12 13.43
N GLU A 91 9.79 1.08 12.98
CA GLU A 91 9.13 1.68 11.82
C GLU A 91 9.95 2.84 11.22
N ILE A 92 9.85 3.00 9.90
CA ILE A 92 10.39 4.17 9.19
C ILE A 92 9.25 4.91 8.51
N PHE A 93 9.12 6.18 8.84
CA PHE A 93 8.15 7.12 8.31
C PHE A 93 8.82 8.00 7.26
N MET A 94 8.11 8.24 6.16
CA MET A 94 8.59 9.06 5.05
C MET A 94 7.47 9.97 4.53
N ILE A 95 7.83 11.21 4.21
CA ILE A 95 6.95 12.16 3.53
C ILE A 95 7.75 13.10 2.63
N GLY A 96 7.07 13.59 1.59
CA GLY A 96 7.60 14.61 0.70
C GLY A 96 8.53 13.97 -0.31
N LEU A 97 7.95 13.24 -1.27
CA LEU A 97 8.69 12.66 -2.39
C LEU A 97 9.48 13.77 -3.10
N LYS A 98 10.75 13.52 -3.38
CA LYS A 98 11.63 14.50 -4.04
C LYS A 98 11.15 14.79 -5.46
N GLU A 99 11.35 16.02 -5.91
CA GLU A 99 10.91 16.46 -7.25
C GLU A 99 11.51 15.63 -8.38
N GLU A 100 12.78 15.22 -8.27
CA GLU A 100 13.42 14.32 -9.23
C GLU A 100 12.73 12.96 -9.31
N SER A 101 12.31 12.41 -8.17
CA SER A 101 11.57 11.14 -8.10
C SER A 101 10.13 11.29 -8.60
N LYS A 102 9.45 12.41 -8.29
CA LYS A 102 8.14 12.75 -8.85
C LYS A 102 8.21 12.80 -10.38
N GLN A 103 9.24 13.43 -10.95
CA GLN A 103 9.42 13.53 -12.40
C GLN A 103 9.66 12.15 -13.03
N THR A 104 10.54 11.33 -12.46
CA THR A 104 10.76 9.95 -12.93
C THR A 104 9.47 9.13 -12.88
N LEU A 105 8.67 9.25 -11.81
CA LEU A 105 7.41 8.50 -11.70
C LEU A 105 6.37 8.97 -12.73
N LYS A 106 6.27 10.28 -13.02
CA LYS A 106 5.44 10.83 -14.10
C LYS A 106 5.84 10.26 -15.47
N GLU A 107 7.14 10.15 -15.73
CA GLU A 107 7.64 9.53 -16.96
C GLU A 107 7.27 8.05 -17.03
N LEU A 108 7.44 7.30 -15.93
CA LEU A 108 7.08 5.89 -15.84
C LEU A 108 5.58 5.65 -16.06
N LEU A 109 4.70 6.52 -15.54
CA LEU A 109 3.25 6.42 -15.78
C LEU A 109 2.89 6.40 -17.28
N THR A 110 3.72 7.02 -18.13
CA THR A 110 3.59 6.98 -19.60
C THR A 110 4.43 5.91 -20.29
N ASN A 111 5.46 5.38 -19.63
CA ASN A 111 6.50 4.53 -20.23
C ASN A 111 6.61 3.14 -19.60
N GLY A 112 5.56 2.64 -18.95
CA GLY A 112 5.51 1.28 -18.41
C GLY A 112 5.93 1.15 -16.95
N ILE A 113 5.33 1.96 -16.08
CA ILE A 113 5.30 1.73 -14.63
C ILE A 113 4.75 0.33 -14.30
N TYR A 114 5.05 -0.18 -13.10
CA TYR A 114 4.38 -1.35 -12.54
C TYR A 114 2.85 -1.25 -12.71
N PRO A 115 2.20 -2.13 -13.50
CA PRO A 115 0.81 -1.95 -13.94
C PRO A 115 -0.24 -1.88 -12.83
N VAL A 116 0.07 -2.38 -11.63
CA VAL A 116 -0.79 -2.26 -10.45
C VAL A 116 -0.95 -0.80 -10.02
N VAL A 117 0.06 0.06 -10.19
CA VAL A 117 0.00 1.46 -9.74
C VAL A 117 -1.13 2.24 -10.41
N PRO A 118 -1.21 2.33 -11.75
CA PRO A 118 -2.32 3.04 -12.41
C PRO A 118 -3.66 2.31 -12.26
N ASP A 119 -3.66 0.99 -12.03
CA ASP A 119 -4.90 0.24 -11.79
C ASP A 119 -5.44 0.48 -10.38
N LEU A 120 -4.59 0.63 -9.36
CA LEU A 120 -4.94 0.93 -7.98
C LEU A 120 -5.42 2.38 -7.83
N TYR A 121 -4.82 3.31 -8.58
CA TYR A 121 -5.12 4.74 -8.50
C TYR A 121 -5.73 5.27 -9.82
N ARG A 122 -7.00 4.92 -10.09
CA ARG A 122 -7.69 5.24 -11.35
C ARG A 122 -8.18 6.69 -11.44
N SER A 123 -8.18 7.42 -10.32
CA SER A 123 -8.59 8.82 -10.27
C SER A 123 -7.66 9.66 -9.40
N CYS A 124 -7.49 10.93 -9.78
CA CYS A 124 -6.76 11.93 -9.00
C CYS A 124 -7.58 12.51 -7.83
N SER A 125 -8.87 12.18 -7.73
CA SER A 125 -9.74 12.64 -6.66
C SER A 125 -9.67 11.69 -5.46
N PHE A 126 -9.18 12.18 -4.33
CA PHE A 126 -9.41 11.51 -3.05
C PHE A 126 -10.77 11.95 -2.52
N ASN A 127 -11.77 11.08 -2.58
CA ASN A 127 -13.11 11.42 -2.14
C ASN A 127 -13.15 11.41 -0.60
N ARG A 128 -12.75 12.53 0.00
CA ARG A 128 -12.79 12.80 1.44
C ARG A 128 -14.25 13.04 1.87
N ILE A 129 -15.14 12.05 1.72
CA ILE A 129 -16.49 12.14 2.30
C ILE A 129 -16.30 12.39 3.80
N VAL A 130 -16.72 13.58 4.24
CA VAL A 130 -16.65 14.04 5.62
C VAL A 130 -17.92 13.58 6.32
N GLY A 131 -17.81 12.61 7.23
CA GLY A 131 -18.95 12.08 7.98
C GLY A 131 -18.81 10.59 8.30
N ARG A 132 -19.81 10.06 9.00
CA ARG A 132 -19.87 8.63 9.32
C ARG A 132 -20.28 7.85 8.06
N ARG A 133 -19.40 6.98 7.57
CA ARG A 133 -19.70 6.04 6.48
C ARG A 133 -20.30 4.77 7.05
N THR A 134 -21.21 4.14 6.30
CA THR A 134 -21.61 2.76 6.55
C THR A 134 -20.77 1.89 5.63
N LEU A 135 -19.97 1.00 6.23
CA LEU A 135 -19.01 0.19 5.49
C LEU A 135 -19.48 -1.26 5.42
N LYS A 136 -19.26 -1.87 4.26
CA LYS A 136 -19.37 -3.31 4.05
C LYS A 136 -18.02 -3.89 3.71
N TYR A 137 -17.81 -5.14 4.14
CA TYR A 137 -16.55 -5.85 3.98
C TYR A 137 -16.81 -7.08 3.13
N TYR A 138 -16.04 -7.23 2.06
CA TYR A 138 -16.18 -8.34 1.12
C TYR A 138 -14.87 -9.09 1.00
N SER A 139 -14.87 -10.37 1.35
CA SER A 139 -13.75 -11.27 1.08
C SER A 139 -13.79 -11.67 -0.39
N VAL A 140 -12.64 -11.56 -1.07
CA VAL A 140 -12.48 -12.00 -2.46
C VAL A 140 -12.31 -13.52 -2.50
N LEU A 141 -13.03 -14.17 -3.41
CA LEU A 141 -12.89 -15.60 -3.70
C LEU A 141 -11.85 -15.81 -4.79
N PHE A 142 -10.65 -16.26 -4.43
CA PHE A 142 -9.55 -16.42 -5.38
C PHE A 142 -9.84 -17.43 -6.48
N ASP A 143 -10.64 -18.47 -6.21
CA ASP A 143 -11.07 -19.45 -7.23
C ASP A 143 -11.91 -18.81 -8.36
N CYS A 144 -12.41 -17.59 -8.15
CA CYS A 144 -13.17 -16.82 -9.13
C CYS A 144 -12.34 -15.71 -9.81
N ILE A 145 -11.05 -15.57 -9.47
CA ILE A 145 -10.13 -14.59 -10.04
C ILE A 145 -9.11 -15.30 -10.92
N ASP A 146 -8.94 -14.86 -12.17
CA ASP A 146 -7.86 -15.38 -13.02
C ASP A 146 -6.51 -14.74 -12.62
N PRO A 147 -5.57 -15.48 -12.02
CA PRO A 147 -4.34 -14.90 -11.49
C PRO A 147 -3.43 -14.32 -12.57
N MET A 148 -2.79 -13.19 -12.27
CA MET A 148 -1.84 -12.52 -13.17
C MET A 148 -0.44 -12.48 -12.54
N PHE A 149 0.52 -13.12 -13.17
CA PHE A 149 1.90 -13.14 -12.71
C PHE A 149 2.70 -12.01 -13.35
N LEU A 150 3.09 -11.02 -12.54
CA LEU A 150 4.01 -9.95 -12.93
C LEU A 150 5.31 -10.12 -12.15
N LYS A 151 6.44 -9.81 -12.78
CA LYS A 151 7.76 -9.92 -12.15
C LYS A 151 7.85 -9.00 -10.92
N GLU A 152 7.39 -7.78 -11.09
CA GLU A 152 7.34 -6.73 -10.08
C GLU A 152 6.54 -7.18 -8.86
N THR A 153 5.42 -7.89 -9.07
CA THR A 153 4.59 -8.43 -7.99
C THR A 153 5.36 -9.41 -7.10
N GLN A 154 6.35 -10.13 -7.61
CA GLN A 154 7.18 -11.02 -6.80
C GLN A 154 8.08 -10.23 -5.83
N GLU A 155 8.63 -9.10 -6.29
CA GLU A 155 9.44 -8.19 -5.47
C GLU A 155 8.57 -7.55 -4.36
N ILE A 156 7.35 -7.12 -4.71
CA ILE A 156 6.35 -6.63 -3.74
C ILE A 156 5.99 -7.72 -2.73
N ALA A 157 5.64 -8.93 -3.19
CA ALA A 157 5.25 -10.03 -2.31
C ALA A 157 6.36 -10.40 -1.33
N TYR A 158 7.61 -10.44 -1.80
CA TYR A 158 8.78 -10.66 -0.95
C TYR A 158 8.90 -9.57 0.12
N PHE A 159 8.80 -8.30 -0.27
CA PHE A 159 8.86 -7.19 0.66
C PHE A 159 7.74 -7.24 1.70
N LEU A 160 6.48 -7.40 1.29
CA LEU A 160 5.33 -7.44 2.18
C LEU A 160 5.41 -8.60 3.18
N LYS A 161 5.84 -9.78 2.71
CA LYS A 161 6.05 -10.97 3.56
C LYS A 161 7.06 -10.72 4.67
N HIS A 162 8.13 -9.99 4.38
CA HIS A 162 9.20 -9.69 5.33
C HIS A 162 8.98 -8.41 6.12
N SER A 163 7.84 -7.72 5.95
CA SER A 163 7.55 -6.44 6.62
C SER A 163 6.14 -6.44 7.23
N PHE A 164 5.13 -6.01 6.46
CA PHE A 164 3.75 -5.86 6.92
C PHE A 164 3.15 -7.17 7.43
N PHE A 165 3.34 -8.27 6.72
CA PHE A 165 2.72 -9.55 7.10
C PHE A 165 3.37 -10.17 8.33
N GLU A 166 4.66 -9.91 8.57
CA GLU A 166 5.35 -10.39 9.77
C GLU A 166 4.90 -9.65 11.04
N LYS A 167 4.57 -8.36 10.94
CA LYS A 167 4.18 -7.52 12.08
C LYS A 167 2.66 -7.48 12.31
N GLU A 168 1.90 -7.27 11.23
CA GLU A 168 0.49 -6.87 11.27
C GLU A 168 -0.44 -7.88 10.58
N ASP A 169 0.12 -8.92 9.94
CA ASP A 169 -0.60 -9.92 9.12
C ASP A 169 -1.35 -9.32 7.90
N CYS A 170 -1.37 -7.99 7.77
CA CYS A 170 -2.14 -7.27 6.77
C CYS A 170 -1.44 -5.98 6.33
N ILE A 171 -1.69 -5.58 5.09
CA ILE A 171 -1.49 -4.20 4.63
C ILE A 171 -2.81 -3.64 4.07
N SER A 172 -3.12 -2.40 4.42
CA SER A 172 -4.26 -1.67 3.87
C SER A 172 -3.79 -0.67 2.82
N LEU A 173 -4.22 -0.88 1.57
CA LEU A 173 -4.06 0.09 0.49
C LEU A 173 -5.35 0.88 0.31
N VAL A 174 -5.24 2.11 -0.20
CA VAL A 174 -6.37 3.02 -0.41
C VAL A 174 -6.53 3.27 -1.91
N PRO A 175 -7.28 2.41 -2.64
CA PRO A 175 -7.50 2.63 -4.06
C PRO A 175 -8.29 3.92 -4.31
N THR A 176 -8.14 4.49 -5.50
CA THR A 176 -8.95 5.63 -5.95
C THR A 176 -9.66 5.32 -7.27
N GLY A 177 -10.91 5.77 -7.39
CA GLY A 177 -11.74 5.52 -8.57
C GLY A 177 -12.21 4.08 -8.72
N TRP A 178 -12.10 3.27 -7.66
CA TRP A 178 -12.64 1.91 -7.63
C TRP A 178 -14.12 1.94 -7.22
N ILE A 179 -14.97 1.37 -8.06
CA ILE A 179 -16.38 1.13 -7.77
C ILE A 179 -16.59 -0.38 -7.73
N LEU A 180 -17.36 -0.85 -6.76
CA LEU A 180 -17.71 -2.26 -6.61
C LEU A 180 -18.70 -2.67 -7.71
N GLU A 181 -18.14 -3.23 -8.78
CA GLU A 181 -18.86 -3.77 -9.94
C GLU A 181 -18.28 -5.15 -10.32
N ASP A 182 -19.00 -5.92 -11.13
CA ASP A 182 -18.55 -7.27 -11.53
C ASP A 182 -17.20 -7.25 -12.28
N SER A 183 -16.96 -6.19 -13.06
CA SER A 183 -15.72 -5.98 -13.80
C SER A 183 -14.50 -5.79 -12.90
N LEU A 184 -14.69 -5.47 -11.62
CA LEU A 184 -13.58 -5.21 -10.71
C LEU A 184 -12.71 -6.45 -10.50
N LYS A 185 -13.26 -7.67 -10.63
CA LYS A 185 -12.50 -8.93 -10.58
C LYS A 185 -11.40 -9.04 -11.64
N GLU A 186 -11.54 -8.30 -12.74
CA GLU A 186 -10.57 -8.22 -13.83
C GLU A 186 -9.43 -7.21 -13.57
N SER A 187 -9.48 -6.49 -12.44
CA SER A 187 -8.43 -5.57 -12.00
C SER A 187 -7.07 -6.25 -12.01
N ILE A 188 -6.08 -5.58 -12.61
CA ILE A 188 -4.69 -6.04 -12.59
C ILE A 188 -4.19 -6.19 -11.15
N THR A 189 -4.56 -5.26 -10.27
CA THR A 189 -4.24 -5.28 -8.84
C THR A 189 -4.79 -6.53 -8.17
N LEU A 190 -6.09 -6.82 -8.29
CA LEU A 190 -6.68 -8.01 -7.68
C LEU A 190 -6.06 -9.29 -8.23
N ARG A 191 -5.99 -9.42 -9.57
CA ARG A 191 -5.42 -10.59 -10.24
C ARG A 191 -3.96 -10.82 -9.87
N SER A 192 -3.18 -9.75 -9.68
CA SER A 192 -1.78 -9.84 -9.28
C SER A 192 -1.63 -10.20 -7.80
N PHE A 193 -2.37 -9.56 -6.91
CA PHE A 193 -2.21 -9.78 -5.47
C PHE A 193 -2.77 -11.12 -5.00
N CYS A 194 -3.76 -11.69 -5.70
CA CYS A 194 -4.23 -13.07 -5.45
C CYS A 194 -3.13 -14.13 -5.62
N THR A 195 -1.99 -13.81 -6.25
CA THR A 195 -0.89 -14.77 -6.46
C THR A 195 -0.04 -15.02 -5.22
N PHE A 196 -0.13 -14.14 -4.20
CA PHE A 196 0.68 -14.27 -2.97
C PHE A 196 -0.10 -14.02 -1.69
N ALA A 197 -1.22 -13.29 -1.73
CA ALA A 197 -2.04 -13.04 -0.56
C ALA A 197 -2.71 -14.33 -0.09
N ASN A 198 -2.89 -14.49 1.22
CA ASN A 198 -3.76 -15.53 1.78
C ASN A 198 -5.23 -15.11 1.76
N LYS A 199 -5.50 -13.80 1.83
CA LYS A 199 -6.85 -13.23 1.78
C LYS A 199 -6.80 -11.80 1.25
N ILE A 200 -7.82 -11.41 0.49
CA ILE A 200 -8.06 -10.01 0.12
C ILE A 200 -9.46 -9.61 0.59
N VAL A 201 -9.58 -8.45 1.23
CA VAL A 201 -10.85 -7.87 1.67
C VAL A 201 -11.03 -6.48 1.07
N LEU A 202 -12.15 -6.28 0.37
CA LEU A 202 -12.60 -4.97 -0.08
C LEU A 202 -13.42 -4.31 1.04
N VAL A 203 -13.09 -3.08 1.38
CA VAL A 203 -13.91 -2.22 2.24
C VAL A 203 -14.66 -1.24 1.37
N VAL A 204 -15.98 -1.30 1.40
CA VAL A 204 -16.85 -0.61 0.45
C VAL A 204 -17.79 0.31 1.19
N ASP A 205 -17.88 1.56 0.73
CA ASP A 205 -18.90 2.50 1.21
C ASP A 205 -20.26 2.08 0.63
N GLU A 206 -21.20 1.75 1.51
CA GLU A 206 -22.52 1.27 1.10
C GLU A 206 -23.30 2.30 0.27
N SER A 207 -23.06 3.60 0.50
CA SER A 207 -23.86 4.67 -0.10
C SER A 207 -23.59 4.89 -1.59
N ASN A 208 -22.36 4.66 -2.03
CA ASN A 208 -21.91 4.94 -3.40
C ASN A 208 -21.15 3.77 -4.05
N GLN A 209 -20.99 2.65 -3.34
CA GLN A 209 -20.27 1.46 -3.79
C GLN A 209 -18.77 1.70 -4.06
N GLU A 210 -18.21 2.81 -3.58
CA GLU A 210 -16.78 3.11 -3.70
C GLU A 210 -15.98 2.13 -2.84
N VAL A 211 -14.94 1.53 -3.40
CA VAL A 211 -13.97 0.74 -2.63
C VAL A 211 -13.00 1.73 -2.00
N ILE A 212 -13.06 1.85 -0.68
CA ILE A 212 -12.29 2.85 0.08
C ILE A 212 -11.01 2.27 0.68
N SER A 213 -10.92 0.94 0.77
CA SER A 213 -9.73 0.25 1.22
C SER A 213 -9.65 -1.17 0.64
N LEU A 214 -8.43 -1.60 0.37
CA LEU A 214 -8.05 -2.93 -0.05
C LEU A 214 -7.11 -3.51 1.01
N ASN A 215 -7.62 -4.42 1.82
CA ASN A 215 -6.84 -5.11 2.84
C ASN A 215 -6.30 -6.42 2.28
N ILE A 216 -4.98 -6.59 2.33
CA ILE A 216 -4.28 -7.75 1.79
C ILE A 216 -3.60 -8.44 2.96
N TYR A 217 -3.90 -9.73 3.16
CA TYR A 217 -3.36 -10.54 4.24
C TYR A 217 -2.32 -11.52 3.70
N GLY A 218 -1.21 -11.68 4.41
CA GLY A 218 -0.08 -12.55 4.07
C GLY A 218 -0.17 -13.95 4.57
#